data_AF-A0A1Q5LM63-F1
#
_entry.id   AF-A0A1Q5LM63-F1
#
_cell.length_a   1.000
_cell.length_b   1.000
_cell.length_c   1.000
_cell.angle_alpha   90.00
_cell.angle_beta   90.00
_cell.angle_gamma   90.00
#
_symmetry.space_group_name_H-M   'P 1'
#
loop_
_entity.id
_entity.type
_entity.pdbx_description
1 polymer ?
#
loop_
_entity_poly.entity_id
_entity_poly.type
_entity_poly.pdbx_seq_one_letter_code
_entity_poly.pdbx_strand_id
1 'polypeptide(L)'
;MARRALHRRHRCFPRPSGRIAVCVVDRNMVSQTMCHLETKGGITCAELTKEGSKSNGGVHVGTMHRFKGLEHQRLAIVGATDGIIPRTTAIERCRTEDPARYEREQRRVRSLLFVAATRARDALTVSRHDRPSPYLPV
;
A
#
# COMPACT_ATOMS: atom_id res chain seq x y z
N MET A 1 -6.64 29.27 -16.76
CA MET A 1 -5.86 28.04 -16.45
C MET A 1 -5.53 28.01 -14.97
N ALA A 2 -6.36 27.34 -14.16
CA ALA A 2 -6.30 27.41 -12.70
C ALA A 2 -5.34 26.35 -12.12
N ARG A 3 -4.24 26.80 -11.52
CA ARG A 3 -3.37 25.99 -10.65
C ARG A 3 -4.09 25.73 -9.33
N ARG A 4 -4.72 24.56 -9.18
CA ARG A 4 -5.43 24.19 -7.95
C ARG A 4 -4.41 23.66 -6.93
N ALA A 5 -4.00 24.54 -6.03
CA ALA A 5 -3.16 24.21 -4.89
C ALA A 5 -3.84 23.15 -4.01
N LEU A 6 -3.24 21.96 -3.93
CA LEU A 6 -3.62 20.90 -2.99
C LEU A 6 -3.25 21.35 -1.58
N HIS A 7 -4.20 21.99 -0.89
CA HIS A 7 -4.14 22.23 0.55
C HIS A 7 -3.99 20.90 1.30
N ARG A 8 -2.76 20.60 1.73
CA ARG A 8 -2.46 19.56 2.72
C ARG A 8 -3.10 19.94 4.05
N ARG A 9 -4.34 19.50 4.26
CA ARG A 9 -4.95 19.52 5.60
C ARG A 9 -4.30 18.42 6.43
N HIS A 10 -3.35 18.80 7.28
CA HIS A 10 -2.91 17.96 8.40
C HIS A 10 -4.09 17.81 9.36
N ARG A 11 -4.95 16.80 9.14
CA ARG A 11 -5.93 16.39 10.15
C ARG A 11 -5.15 15.73 11.29
N CYS A 12 -5.26 16.27 12.50
CA CYS A 12 -4.89 15.56 13.71
C CYS A 12 -5.74 14.28 13.78
N PHE A 13 -5.15 13.15 13.38
CA PHE A 13 -5.77 11.86 13.60
C PHE A 13 -5.67 11.52 15.09
N PRO A 14 -6.76 11.10 15.75
CA PRO A 14 -6.68 10.50 17.08
C PRO A 14 -5.67 9.35 17.05
N ARG A 15 -4.92 9.14 18.13
CA ARG A 15 -4.04 7.96 18.25
C ARG A 15 -4.86 6.72 17.87
N PRO A 16 -4.44 5.97 16.84
CA PRO A 16 -5.28 4.90 16.35
C PRO A 16 -5.38 3.77 17.39
N SER A 17 -6.56 3.59 17.96
CA SER A 17 -6.92 2.36 18.66
C SER A 17 -7.37 1.33 17.62
N GLY A 18 -6.79 0.12 17.67
CA GLY A 18 -7.07 -0.97 16.73
C GLY A 18 -5.86 -1.46 15.94
N ARG A 19 -5.99 -2.63 15.30
CA ARG A 19 -4.99 -3.17 14.37
C ARG A 19 -5.02 -2.37 13.07
N ILE A 20 -4.13 -1.38 12.94
CA ILE A 20 -3.98 -0.57 11.72
C ILE A 20 -2.83 -1.12 10.87
N ALA A 21 -3.08 -1.20 9.57
CA ALA A 21 -2.13 -1.62 8.58
C ALA A 21 -1.85 -0.56 7.52
N VAL A 22 -0.61 -0.51 7.05
CA VAL A 22 -0.17 0.21 5.86
C VAL A 22 0.43 -0.79 4.88
N CYS A 23 -0.16 -0.87 3.70
CA CYS A 23 0.24 -1.73 2.61
C CYS A 23 1.02 -0.93 1.56
N VAL A 24 2.20 -1.43 1.20
CA VAL A 24 3.08 -0.87 0.17
C VAL A 24 3.44 -1.94 -0.87
N VAL A 25 4.05 -1.51 -1.98
CA VAL A 25 4.34 -2.40 -3.11
C VAL A 25 5.57 -3.26 -2.88
N ASP A 26 6.65 -2.69 -2.38
CA ASP A 26 7.91 -3.39 -2.19
C ASP A 26 8.56 -3.10 -0.84
N ARG A 27 9.65 -3.83 -0.58
CA ARG A 27 10.34 -3.78 0.71
C ARG A 27 11.07 -2.47 0.95
N ASN A 28 11.57 -1.79 -0.08
CA ASN A 28 12.22 -0.50 0.08
C ASN A 28 11.20 0.55 0.55
N MET A 29 9.97 0.48 0.01
CA MET A 29 8.87 1.33 0.46
C MET A 29 8.44 1.04 1.91
N VAL A 30 8.64 -0.18 2.43
CA VAL A 30 8.34 -0.49 3.84
C VAL A 30 9.20 0.37 4.75
N SER A 31 10.53 0.29 4.59
CA SER A 31 11.46 1.05 5.43
C SER A 31 11.28 2.56 5.29
N GLN A 32 11.05 3.05 4.06
CA GLN A 32 10.77 4.47 3.83
C GLN A 32 9.47 4.93 4.50
N THR A 33 8.41 4.13 4.40
CA THR A 33 7.11 4.43 5.01
C THR A 33 7.21 4.42 6.53
N MET A 34 7.88 3.43 7.12
CA MET A 34 8.11 3.37 8.56
C MET A 34 8.90 4.59 9.06
N CYS A 35 10.03 4.89 8.42
CA CYS A 35 10.84 6.07 8.73
C CYS A 35 9.99 7.35 8.64
N HIS A 36 9.14 7.49 7.62
CA HIS A 36 8.26 8.65 7.48
C HIS A 36 7.20 8.73 8.60
N LEU A 37 6.56 7.61 8.95
CA LEU A 37 5.56 7.54 10.02
C LEU A 37 6.15 7.90 11.38
N GLU A 38 7.37 7.43 11.67
CA GLU A 38 8.08 7.72 12.92
C GLU A 38 8.55 9.17 12.96
N THR A 39 9.27 9.63 11.93
CA THR A 39 9.92 10.96 11.94
C THR A 39 8.95 12.12 11.73
N LYS A 40 7.91 11.95 10.91
CA LYS A 40 6.94 13.03 10.61
C LYS A 40 5.61 12.86 11.34
N GLY A 41 5.20 11.62 11.61
CA GLY A 41 3.93 11.31 12.25
C GLY A 41 4.03 11.11 13.77
N GLY A 42 5.22 10.79 14.30
CA GLY A 42 5.36 10.33 15.69
C GLY A 42 4.58 9.04 15.95
N ILE A 43 4.37 8.23 14.92
CA ILE A 43 3.59 6.99 14.98
C ILE A 43 4.56 5.82 15.08
N THR A 44 4.49 5.08 16.19
CA THR A 44 5.22 3.82 16.33
C THR A 44 4.66 2.79 15.37
N CYS A 45 5.54 2.22 14.55
CA CYS A 45 5.18 1.21 13.58
C CYS A 45 6.11 0.00 13.63
N ALA A 46 5.65 -1.13 13.11
CA ALA A 46 6.45 -2.34 13.00
C ALA A 46 6.30 -2.95 11.60
N GLU A 47 7.38 -3.55 11.09
CA GLU A 47 7.33 -4.30 9.84
C GLU A 47 6.49 -5.58 10.02
N LEU A 48 5.61 -5.83 9.05
CA LEU A 48 4.82 -7.05 8.99
C LEU A 48 5.66 -8.18 8.39
N THR A 49 6.20 -9.04 9.28
CA THR A 49 7.04 -10.17 8.88
C THR A 49 6.23 -11.44 8.57
N LYS A 50 6.89 -12.51 8.10
CA LYS A 50 6.24 -13.79 7.75
C LYS A 50 5.56 -14.47 8.94
N GLU A 51 6.10 -14.26 10.14
CA GLU A 51 5.60 -14.82 11.41
C GLU A 51 4.47 -13.97 12.01
N GLY A 52 4.03 -12.92 11.30
CA GLY A 52 3.14 -11.90 11.85
C GLY A 52 3.91 -10.78 12.56
N SER A 53 3.18 -9.76 12.99
CA SER A 53 3.73 -8.67 13.81
C SER A 53 3.77 -9.09 15.28
N LYS A 54 4.93 -8.99 15.93
CA LYS A 54 5.09 -9.25 17.37
C LYS A 54 4.60 -8.10 18.27
N SER A 55 4.09 -7.00 17.70
CA SER A 55 3.62 -5.84 18.46
C SER A 55 2.08 -5.82 18.58
N ASN A 56 1.61 -5.78 19.83
CA ASN A 56 0.17 -5.73 20.18
C ASN A 56 -0.45 -4.32 20.11
N GLY A 57 0.34 -3.29 19.79
CA GLY A 57 -0.16 -1.92 19.63
C GLY A 57 0.75 -1.13 18.71
N GLY A 58 0.25 -0.73 17.55
CA GLY A 58 1.00 0.05 16.56
C GLY A 58 0.48 -0.14 15.15
N VAL A 59 0.99 0.69 14.23
CA VAL A 59 0.73 0.57 12.80
C VAL A 59 1.65 -0.51 12.21
N HIS A 60 1.09 -1.50 11.52
CA HIS A 60 1.87 -2.53 10.83
C HIS A 60 2.11 -2.13 9.37
N VAL A 61 3.37 -2.10 8.95
CA VAL A 61 3.74 -1.75 7.57
C VAL A 61 4.23 -2.99 6.86
N GLY A 62 3.64 -3.31 5.70
CA GLY A 62 3.98 -4.52 4.97
C GLY A 62 3.76 -4.41 3.48
N THR A 63 4.34 -5.35 2.75
CA THR A 63 4.06 -5.51 1.31
C THR A 63 2.75 -6.26 1.10
N MET A 64 2.10 -6.10 -0.07
CA MET A 64 0.79 -6.72 -0.37
C MET A 64 0.67 -8.21 -0.01
N HIS A 65 1.71 -9.01 -0.29
CA HIS A 65 1.67 -10.45 -0.02
C HIS A 65 1.66 -10.81 1.46
N ARG A 66 2.09 -9.90 2.35
CA ARG A 66 2.14 -10.11 3.80
C ARG A 66 0.77 -10.00 4.47
N PHE A 67 -0.20 -9.42 3.78
CA PHE A 67 -1.57 -9.30 4.28
C PHE A 67 -2.40 -10.57 4.13
N LYS A 68 -1.92 -11.57 3.38
CA LYS A 68 -2.67 -12.81 3.19
C LYS A 68 -2.88 -13.52 4.53
N GLY A 69 -4.14 -13.82 4.86
CA GLY A 69 -4.50 -14.51 6.11
C GLY A 69 -4.49 -13.62 7.36
N LEU A 70 -4.32 -12.30 7.21
CA LEU A 70 -4.37 -11.34 8.30
C LEU A 70 -5.49 -10.33 8.06
N GLU A 71 -6.27 -10.05 9.10
CA GLU A 71 -7.31 -9.03 9.06
C GLU A 71 -6.91 -7.83 9.91
N HIS A 72 -7.21 -6.64 9.39
CA HIS A 72 -6.91 -5.38 10.06
C HIS A 72 -8.20 -4.56 10.15
N GLN A 73 -8.41 -3.92 11.29
CA GLN A 73 -9.58 -3.04 11.47
C GLN A 73 -9.54 -1.92 10.44
N ARG A 74 -8.36 -1.33 10.23
CA ARG A 74 -8.15 -0.28 9.24
C ARG A 74 -6.92 -0.59 8.41
N LEU A 75 -7.02 -0.44 7.10
CA LEU A 75 -5.92 -0.68 6.17
C LEU A 75 -5.76 0.51 5.22
N ALA A 76 -4.52 0.96 5.03
CA ALA A 76 -4.16 1.98 4.06
C ALA A 76 -3.27 1.39 2.98
N ILE A 77 -3.70 1.40 1.71
CA ILE A 77 -2.85 1.08 0.56
C ILE A 77 -2.20 2.39 0.10
N VAL A 78 -0.87 2.48 0.18
CA VAL A 78 -0.13 3.70 -0.12
C VAL A 78 0.60 3.57 -1.45
N GLY A 79 0.47 4.61 -2.29
CA GLY A 79 1.18 4.69 -3.57
C GLY A 79 0.49 3.92 -4.70
N ALA A 80 -0.85 3.91 -4.74
CA ALA A 80 -1.64 3.39 -5.86
C ALA A 80 -1.61 4.32 -7.08
N THR A 81 -0.40 4.55 -7.57
CA THR A 81 -0.02 5.41 -8.68
C THR A 81 0.54 4.56 -9.81
N ASP A 82 0.29 4.97 -11.04
CA ASP A 82 0.89 4.34 -12.22
C ASP A 82 2.43 4.33 -12.12
N GLY A 83 3.08 3.23 -12.51
CA GLY A 83 4.52 3.03 -12.27
C GLY A 83 4.86 2.33 -10.95
N ILE A 84 4.02 2.50 -9.92
CA ILE A 84 4.20 1.89 -8.59
C ILE A 84 3.28 0.69 -8.44
N ILE A 85 1.98 0.84 -8.74
CA ILE A 85 1.01 -0.26 -8.83
C ILE A 85 0.46 -0.31 -10.26
N PRO A 86 0.82 -1.31 -11.09
CA PRO A 86 1.89 -2.28 -10.87
C PRO A 86 3.27 -1.63 -10.92
N ARG A 87 4.29 -2.32 -10.37
CA ARG A 87 5.69 -1.90 -10.52
C ARG A 87 6.10 -2.11 -11.98
N THR A 88 5.97 -1.06 -12.79
CA THR A 88 6.13 -1.10 -14.25
C THR A 88 7.48 -1.68 -14.68
N THR A 89 8.56 -1.37 -13.96
CA THR A 89 9.90 -1.89 -14.23
C THR A 89 10.03 -3.41 -14.10
N ALA A 90 9.17 -4.05 -13.29
CA ALA A 90 9.20 -5.49 -13.08
C ALA A 90 8.39 -6.26 -14.14
N ILE A 91 7.39 -5.64 -14.75
CA ILE A 91 6.42 -6.34 -15.60
C ILE A 91 6.58 -5.97 -17.08
N GLU A 92 6.92 -4.72 -17.42
CA GLU A 92 6.96 -4.27 -18.83
C GLU A 92 8.01 -4.98 -19.68
N ARG A 93 9.11 -5.49 -19.11
CA ARG A 93 10.08 -6.30 -19.89
C ARG A 93 9.43 -7.54 -20.52
N CYS A 94 8.50 -8.16 -19.77
CA CYS A 94 7.78 -9.34 -20.25
C CYS A 94 6.80 -8.99 -21.38
N ARG A 95 6.41 -7.73 -21.56
CA ARG A 95 5.41 -7.34 -22.55
C ARG A 95 5.83 -7.70 -23.97
N THR A 96 7.11 -7.55 -24.29
CA THR A 96 7.66 -7.85 -25.61
C THR A 96 8.29 -9.24 -25.66
N GLU A 97 8.92 -9.68 -24.57
CA GLU A 97 9.67 -10.95 -24.51
C GLU A 97 8.77 -12.19 -24.28
N ASP A 98 7.71 -12.05 -23.48
CA ASP A 98 6.77 -13.14 -23.13
C ASP A 98 5.38 -12.57 -22.75
N PRO A 99 4.51 -12.31 -23.76
CA PRO A 99 3.18 -11.73 -23.53
C PRO A 99 2.31 -12.58 -22.58
N ALA A 100 2.45 -13.91 -22.62
CA ALA A 100 1.71 -14.79 -21.72
C ALA A 100 2.13 -14.59 -20.26
N ARG A 101 3.43 -14.41 -20.00
CA ARG A 101 3.94 -14.03 -18.67
C ARG A 101 3.51 -12.63 -18.27
N TYR A 102 3.49 -11.68 -19.19
CA TYR A 102 3.00 -10.32 -18.92
C TYR A 102 1.56 -10.34 -18.38
N GLU A 103 0.65 -11.06 -19.05
CA GLU A 103 -0.73 -11.20 -18.59
C GLU A 103 -0.83 -11.88 -17.22
N ARG A 104 -0.04 -12.94 -16.99
CA ARG A 104 -0.01 -13.64 -15.69
C ARG A 104 0.41 -12.70 -14.56
N GLU A 105 1.44 -11.89 -14.77
CA GLU A 105 1.90 -10.92 -13.76
C GLU A 105 0.87 -9.80 -13.55
N GLN A 106 0.21 -9.31 -14.60
CA GLN A 106 -0.89 -8.36 -14.43
C GLN A 106 -2.02 -8.93 -13.56
N ARG A 107 -2.48 -10.14 -13.87
CA ARG A 107 -3.52 -10.83 -13.09
C ARG A 107 -3.06 -11.02 -11.64
N ARG A 108 -1.80 -11.41 -11.43
CA ARG A 108 -1.22 -11.58 -10.10
C ARG A 108 -1.23 -10.28 -9.29
N VAL A 109 -0.80 -9.15 -9.86
CA VAL A 109 -0.79 -7.88 -9.12
C VAL A 109 -2.21 -7.40 -8.82
N ARG A 110 -3.15 -7.54 -9.76
CA ARG A 110 -4.58 -7.26 -9.50
C ARG A 110 -5.13 -8.11 -8.36
N SER A 111 -4.83 -9.40 -8.34
CA SER A 111 -5.23 -10.31 -7.25
C SER A 111 -4.61 -9.91 -5.92
N LEU A 112 -3.34 -9.51 -5.88
CA LEU A 112 -2.68 -9.03 -4.66
C LEU A 112 -3.31 -7.74 -4.14
N LEU A 113 -3.62 -6.80 -5.03
CA LEU A 113 -4.30 -5.56 -4.67
C LEU A 113 -5.70 -5.85 -4.10
N PHE A 114 -6.46 -6.72 -4.75
CA PHE A 114 -7.78 -7.16 -4.28
C PHE A 114 -7.70 -7.83 -2.91
N VAL A 115 -6.76 -8.76 -2.72
CA VAL A 115 -6.56 -9.43 -1.42
C VAL A 115 -6.21 -8.41 -0.35
N ALA A 116 -5.28 -7.48 -0.61
CA ALA A 116 -4.91 -6.44 0.35
C ALA A 116 -6.11 -5.55 0.70
N ALA A 117 -6.89 -5.12 -0.30
CA ALA A 117 -8.07 -4.28 -0.11
C ALA A 117 -9.15 -4.97 0.75
N THR A 118 -9.38 -6.25 0.52
CA THR A 118 -10.39 -7.05 1.24
C THR A 118 -9.97 -7.48 2.64
N ARG A 119 -8.73 -7.19 3.07
CA ARG A 119 -8.29 -7.37 4.48
C ARG A 119 -8.68 -6.23 5.41
N ALA A 120 -9.20 -5.14 4.86
CA ALA A 120 -9.77 -4.05 5.65
C ALA A 120 -11.14 -4.45 6.19
N ARG A 121 -11.29 -4.55 7.51
CA ARG A 121 -12.56 -4.91 8.14
C ARG A 121 -13.51 -3.71 8.27
N ASP A 122 -13.00 -2.59 8.80
CA ASP A 122 -13.83 -1.43 9.15
C ASP A 122 -13.61 -0.28 8.17
N ALA A 123 -12.37 -0.04 7.72
CA ALA A 123 -12.06 1.04 6.78
C ALA A 123 -10.84 0.73 5.88
N LEU A 124 -10.99 1.04 4.59
CA LEU A 124 -9.92 1.03 3.59
C LEU A 124 -9.63 2.46 3.13
N THR A 125 -8.35 2.86 3.16
CA THR A 125 -7.89 4.11 2.53
C THR A 125 -6.91 3.78 1.41
N VAL A 126 -7.07 4.38 0.24
CA VAL A 126 -6.12 4.22 -0.87
C VAL A 126 -5.53 5.58 -1.20
N SER A 127 -4.22 5.73 -1.08
CA SER A 127 -3.52 6.95 -1.45
C SER A 127 -2.86 6.81 -2.82
N ARG A 128 -2.94 7.88 -3.59
CA ARG A 128 -2.35 8.03 -4.91
C ARG A 128 -1.76 9.43 -5.04
N HIS A 129 -0.70 9.55 -5.81
CA HIS A 129 -0.17 10.82 -6.28
C HIS A 129 -0.16 10.82 -7.81
N ASP A 130 -0.31 12.01 -8.40
CA ASP A 130 -0.27 12.25 -9.84
C ASP A 130 -1.25 11.37 -10.64
N ARG A 131 -0.73 10.37 -11.37
CA ARG A 131 -1.54 9.47 -12.22
C ARG A 131 -2.02 8.26 -11.41
N PRO A 132 -3.34 7.99 -11.35
CA PRO A 132 -3.83 6.82 -10.66
C PRO A 132 -3.30 5.54 -11.29
N SER A 133 -3.12 4.50 -10.46
CA SER A 133 -2.87 3.15 -10.94
C SER A 133 -3.92 2.74 -11.97
N PRO A 134 -3.53 2.04 -13.06
CA PRO A 134 -4.47 1.48 -14.03
C PRO A 134 -5.37 0.38 -13.44
N TYR A 135 -5.13 -0.05 -12.19
CA TYR A 135 -5.96 -1.03 -11.48
C TYR A 135 -6.99 -0.39 -10.56
N LEU A 136 -7.06 0.95 -10.51
CA LEU A 136 -8.12 1.66 -9.82
C LEU A 136 -9.16 2.16 -10.83
N PRO A 137 -10.46 2.18 -10.46
CA PRO A 137 -11.48 2.83 -11.27
C PRO A 137 -11.18 4.33 -11.38
N VAL A 138 -11.45 4.88 -12.56
CA VAL A 138 -11.29 6.31 -12.89
C VAL A 138 -12.47 7.13 -12.41
#